data_AF-A0A1S2QL87-F1
#
_entry.id   AF-A0A1S2QL87-F1
#
_cell.length_a   1.000
_cell.length_b   1.000
_cell.length_c   1.000
_cell.angle_alpha   90.00
_cell.angle_beta   90.00
_cell.angle_gamma   90.00
#
_symmetry.space_group_name_H-M   'P 1'
#
loop_
_entity.id
_entity.type
_entity.pdbx_description
1 polymer ?
#
loop_
_entity_poly.entity_id
_entity_poly.type
_entity_poly.pdbx_seq_one_letter_code
_entity_poly.pdbx_strand_id
1 'polypeptide(L)' 'MCPHCEDFARTVLMLGQLALYADMTSADQDFIDAIGPSLAVSLPEPPPGVFPPGYDPNEGPEYPGQER' A
#
# COMPACT_ATOMS: atom_id res chain seq x y z
N MET A 1 18.84 2.78 30.68
CA MET A 1 18.12 2.91 29.40
C MET A 1 16.85 3.69 29.65
N CYS A 2 16.62 4.75 28.88
CA CYS A 2 15.47 5.67 29.02
C CYS A 2 14.44 5.28 27.95
N PRO A 3 13.32 4.63 28.30
CA PRO A 3 12.37 4.10 27.31
C PRO A 3 11.80 5.18 26.37
N HIS A 4 11.45 6.35 26.92
CA HIS A 4 10.95 7.47 26.11
C HIS A 4 11.98 8.02 25.12
N CYS A 5 13.27 7.96 25.48
CA CYS A 5 14.35 8.38 24.61
C CYS A 5 14.52 7.41 23.43
N GLU A 6 14.36 6.11 23.68
CA GLU A 6 14.41 5.06 22.65
C GLU A 6 13.20 5.13 21.70
N ASP A 7 12.00 5.36 22.24
CA ASP A 7 10.78 5.54 21.43
C ASP A 7 10.85 6.81 20.57
N PHE A 8 11.36 7.91 21.13
CA PHE A 8 11.58 9.14 20.38
C PHE A 8 12.59 8.93 19.25
N ALA A 9 13.74 8.32 19.54
CA ALA A 9 14.76 8.02 18.54
C ALA A 9 14.22 7.11 17.42
N ARG A 10 13.46 6.07 17.77
CA ARG A 10 12.80 5.18 16.81
C ARG A 10 11.84 5.95 15.91
N THR A 11 11.03 6.84 16.50
CA THR A 11 10.06 7.66 15.77
C THR A 11 10.76 8.57 14.76
N VAL A 12 11.82 9.28 15.18
CA VAL A 12 12.60 10.15 14.29
C VAL A 12 13.20 9.34 13.14
N LEU A 13 13.72 8.15 13.41
CA LEU A 13 14.32 7.28 12.40
C LEU A 13 13.27 6.81 11.37
N MET A 14 12.10 6.38 11.83
CA MET A 14 10.98 5.99 10.94
C MET A 14 10.50 7.15 10.07
N LEU A 15 10.37 8.36 10.63
CA LEU A 15 9.97 9.54 9.85
C LEU A 15 11.01 9.90 8.78
N GLY A 16 12.30 9.79 9.10
CA GLY A 16 13.37 10.00 8.13
C GLY A 16 13.35 8.97 6.99
N GLN A 17 13.12 7.70 7.30
CA GLN A 17 12.98 6.65 6.29
C GLN A 17 11.75 6.87 5.40
N LEU A 18 10.63 7.30 5.98
CA LEU A 18 9.43 7.64 5.22
C LEU A 18 9.68 8.81 4.26
N ALA A 19 10.37 9.86 4.71
CA ALA A 19 10.71 11.00 3.87
C ALA A 19 11.60 10.60 2.68
N LEU A 20 12.59 9.73 2.90
CA LEU A 20 13.43 9.21 1.82
C LEU A 20 12.64 8.33 0.85
N TYR A 21 11.78 7.47 1.38
CA TYR A 21 10.90 6.63 0.56
C TYR A 21 9.98 7.48 -0.33
N ALA A 22 9.39 8.55 0.20
CA ALA A 22 8.50 9.44 -0.55
C ALA A 22 9.21 10.26 -1.65
N ASP A 23 10.52 10.48 -1.53
CA ASP A 23 11.32 11.16 -2.56
C ASP A 23 11.75 10.22 -3.70
N MET A 24 11.72 8.91 -3.48
CA MET A 24 12.07 7.93 -4.51
C MET A 24 11.00 7.89 -5.60
N THR A 25 11.43 8.12 -6.84
CA THR A 25 10.56 7.96 -8.02
C THR A 25 10.04 6.52 -8.05
N SER A 26 8.76 6.33 -8.40
CA SER A 26 8.04 5.05 -8.44
C SER A 26 7.90 4.26 -7.14
N ALA A 27 8.34 4.78 -5.99
CA ALA A 27 8.31 4.05 -4.72
C ALA A 27 6.93 3.44 -4.42
N ASP A 28 5.86 4.23 -4.60
CA ASP A 28 4.49 3.77 -4.39
C ASP A 28 4.10 2.61 -5.33
N GLN A 29 4.49 2.70 -6.61
CA GLN A 29 4.20 1.64 -7.58
C GLN A 29 5.01 0.38 -7.26
N ASP A 30 6.29 0.52 -6.93
CA ASP A 30 7.16 -0.60 -6.56
C ASP A 30 6.64 -1.32 -5.30
N PHE A 31 6.10 -0.58 -4.34
CA PHE A 31 5.45 -1.14 -3.17
C PHE A 31 4.16 -1.88 -3.51
N ILE A 32 3.30 -1.30 -4.36
CA ILE A 32 2.06 -1.96 -4.82
C ILE A 32 2.41 -3.27 -5.54
N ASP A 33 3.38 -3.25 -6.44
CA ASP A 33 3.79 -4.43 -7.22
C ASP A 33 4.36 -5.53 -6.31
N ALA A 34 5.11 -5.14 -5.26
CA ALA A 34 5.69 -6.09 -4.31
C ALA A 34 4.66 -6.68 -3.32
N ILE A 35 3.77 -5.84 -2.76
CA ILE A 35 2.87 -6.23 -1.66
C ILE A 35 1.49 -6.66 -2.15
N GLY A 36 1.02 -6.06 -3.25
CA GLY A 36 -0.32 -6.27 -3.81
C GLY A 36 -0.71 -7.75 -3.95
N PRO A 37 0.11 -8.61 -4.56
CA PRO A 37 -0.23 -10.03 -4.72
C PRO A 37 -0.42 -10.75 -3.38
N SER A 38 0.42 -10.45 -2.39
CA SER A 38 0.36 -11.08 -1.08
C SER A 38 -0.86 -10.59 -0.30
N LEU A 39 -1.21 -9.31 -0.43
CA LEU A 39 -2.41 -8.74 0.17
C LEU A 39 -3.67 -9.34 -0.46
N ALA A 40 -3.72 -9.42 -1.80
CA ALA A 40 -4.86 -9.98 -2.53
C ALA A 40 -5.18 -11.43 -2.11
N VAL A 41 -4.16 -12.27 -1.96
CA VAL A 41 -4.34 -13.67 -1.49
C VAL A 41 -4.77 -13.74 -0.02
N SER A 42 -4.45 -12.74 0.78
CA SER A 42 -4.79 -12.72 2.21
C SER A 42 -6.22 -12.23 2.50
N LEU A 43 -6.87 -11.61 1.52
CA LEU A 43 -8.24 -11.12 1.69
C LEU A 43 -9.23 -12.29 1.66
N PRO A 44 -10.28 -12.26 2.50
CA PRO A 44 -11.34 -13.24 2.45
C PRO A 44 -12.07 -13.17 1.11
N GLU A 45 -12.60 -14.32 0.67
CA GLU A 45 -13.44 -14.39 -0.53
C GLU A 45 -14.62 -13.40 -0.39
N PRO A 46 -14.83 -12.52 -1.38
CA PRO A 46 -15.92 -11.55 -1.31
C PRO A 46 -17.28 -12.24 -1.33
N PRO A 47 -18.29 -11.66 -0.66
CA PRO A 47 -19.65 -12.18 -0.70
C PRO A 47 -20.20 -12.33 -2.13
N PRO A 48 -21.12 -13.28 -2.37
CA PRO A 48 -21.78 -13.42 -3.67
C PRO A 48 -22.48 -12.12 -4.07
N GLY A 49 -22.34 -11.71 -5.33
CA GLY A 49 -22.99 -10.52 -5.89
C GLY A 49 -22.30 -9.19 -5.58
N VAL A 50 -21.13 -9.20 -4.93
CA VAL A 50 -20.30 -7.98 -4.73
C VAL A 50 -19.75 -7.46 -6.05
N PHE A 51 -19.35 -8.36 -6.95
CA PHE A 51 -18.82 -7.99 -8.24
C PHE A 51 -19.88 -8.02 -9.34
N PRO A 52 -19.93 -6.99 -10.21
CA PRO A 52 -20.85 -6.95 -11.33
C PRO A 52 -20.56 -8.04 -12.37
N PRO A 53 -21.53 -8.43 -13.20
CA PRO A 53 -21.30 -9.33 -14.33
C PRO A 53 -20.22 -8.76 -15.26
N GLY A 54 -19.19 -9.55 -15.56
CA GLY A 54 -18.07 -9.13 -16.40
C GLY A 54 -16.95 -8.40 -15.66
N TYR A 55 -16.97 -8.37 -14.32
CA TYR A 55 -15.84 -7.88 -13.52
C TYR A 55 -14.57 -8.70 -13.78
N ASP A 56 -13.51 -8.05 -14.26
CA ASP A 56 -12.17 -8.63 -14.32
C ASP A 56 -11.42 -8.27 -13.03
N PRO A 57 -11.08 -9.25 -12.16
CA PRO A 57 -10.31 -8.99 -10.95
C PRO A 57 -8.88 -8.46 -11.22
N ASN A 58 -8.41 -8.48 -12.47
CA ASN A 58 -7.11 -7.97 -12.86
C ASN A 58 -7.13 -6.52 -13.39
N GLU A 59 -8.31 -5.96 -13.68
CA GLU A 59 -8.44 -4.63 -14.28
C GLU A 59 -8.32 -3.51 -13.22
N GLY A 60 -8.46 -3.87 -11.94
CA GLY A 60 -8.42 -2.92 -10.82
C GLY A 60 -9.63 -1.97 -10.81
N PRO A 61 -9.81 -1.18 -9.74
CA PRO A 61 -10.86 -0.16 -9.73
C PRO A 61 -10.43 1.10 -10.50
N GLU A 62 -11.40 1.78 -11.12
CA GLU A 62 -11.20 3.09 -11.72
C GLU A 62 -10.95 4.14 -10.63
N TYR A 63 -9.76 4.75 -10.64
CA TYR A 63 -9.39 5.83 -9.75
C TYR A 63 -9.55 7.21 -10.42
N PRO A 64 -10.06 8.23 -9.70
CA PRO A 64 -10.14 9.59 -10.24
C PRO A 64 -8.77 10.09 -10.71
N GLY A 65 -8.68 10.52 -11.98
CA GLY A 65 -7.44 11.03 -12.57
C GLY A 65 -6.62 10.03 -13.39
N GLN A 66 -7.13 8.81 -13.62
CA GLN A 66 -6.53 7.85 -14.56
C GLN A 66 -6.70 8.23 -16.05
N GLU A 67 -7.45 9.30 -16.37
CA GLU A 67 -7.48 9.85 -17.73
C GLU A 67 -6.16 10.55 -18.07
N ARG A 68 -5.29 9.86 -18.79
CA ARG A 68 -4.23 10.45 -19.61
C ARG A 68 -4.17 9.80 -20.98
#